data_AF-A0A659SGL7-F1
#
_entry.id   AF-A0A659SGL7-F1
#
_cell.length_a   1.000
_cell.length_b   1.000
_cell.length_c   1.000
_cell.angle_alpha   90.00
_cell.angle_beta   90.00
_cell.angle_gamma   90.00
#
_symmetry.space_group_name_H-M   'P 1'
#
loop_
_entity.id
_entity.type
_entity.pdbx_description
1 polymer ?
#
loop_
_entity_poly.entity_id
_entity_poly.type
_entity_poly.pdbx_seq_one_letter_code
_entity_poly.pdbx_strand_id
1 'polypeptide(L)'
;ICAEVAAVIEREGYHTSADDLRYYVEQVIDSTAENISSMLQDVRAMRHTEIDYITGYLLKRARVHGLAVPENSRLFEMVKRKESEYERSGTGMPRPW
;
A
#
# COMPACT_ATOMS: atom_id res chain seq x y z
N ILE A 1 -9.97 3.47 5.43
CA ILE A 1 -8.85 3.75 4.49
C ILE A 1 -8.99 5.13 3.85
N CYS A 2 -9.97 5.42 3.00
CA CYS A 2 -10.07 6.74 2.33
C CYS A 2 -10.11 7.91 3.32
N ALA A 3 -10.82 7.78 4.45
CA ALA A 3 -10.84 8.78 5.51
C ALA A 3 -9.46 9.05 6.13
N GLU A 4 -8.65 8.00 6.35
CA GLU A 4 -7.29 8.15 6.88
C GLU A 4 -6.38 8.86 5.87
N VAL A 5 -6.50 8.51 4.58
CA VAL A 5 -5.74 9.13 3.49
C VAL A 5 -6.12 10.60 3.33
N ALA A 6 -7.42 10.92 3.32
CA ALA A 6 -7.92 12.29 3.24
C ALA A 6 -7.36 13.15 4.37
N ALA A 7 -7.40 12.65 5.62
CA ALA A 7 -6.87 13.37 6.77
C ALA A 7 -5.37 13.71 6.61
N VAL A 8 -4.57 12.79 6.04
CA VAL A 8 -3.15 13.07 5.76
C VAL A 8 -3.01 14.12 4.66
N ILE A 9 -3.76 13.99 3.56
CA ILE A 9 -3.71 14.93 2.42
C ILE A 9 -4.10 16.35 2.84
N GLU A 10 -5.11 16.51 3.70
CA GLU A 10 -5.50 17.81 4.25
C GLU A 10 -4.38 18.43 5.09
N ARG A 11 -3.65 17.63 5.89
CA ARG A 11 -2.50 18.11 6.67
C ARG A 11 -1.28 18.45 5.81
N GLU A 12 -1.18 17.88 4.61
CA GLU A 12 -0.21 18.28 3.60
C GLU A 12 -0.57 19.62 2.92
N GLY A 13 -1.76 20.18 3.19
CA GLY A 13 -2.21 21.45 2.61
C GLY A 13 -2.96 21.30 1.29
N TYR A 14 -3.37 20.09 0.92
CA TYR A 14 -4.20 19.84 -0.27
C TYR A 14 -5.66 19.61 0.15
N HIS A 15 -6.58 20.24 -0.57
CA HIS A 15 -8.01 20.05 -0.32
C HIS A 15 -8.50 18.76 -0.97
N THR A 16 -9.05 17.86 -0.15
CA THR A 16 -9.70 16.63 -0.61
C THR A 16 -10.77 16.22 0.41
N SER A 17 -11.72 15.39 0.01
CA SER A 17 -12.67 14.77 0.94
C SER A 17 -12.58 13.25 0.87
N ALA A 18 -12.95 12.59 1.96
CA ALA A 18 -12.99 11.12 2.00
C ALA A 18 -13.97 10.55 0.96
N ASP A 19 -15.06 11.27 0.68
CA ASP A 19 -16.09 10.88 -0.29
C ASP A 19 -15.57 11.04 -1.73
N ASP A 20 -14.87 12.13 -2.05
CA ASP A 20 -14.26 12.32 -3.36
C ASP A 20 -13.20 11.24 -3.65
N LEU A 21 -12.34 10.95 -2.66
CA LEU A 21 -11.37 9.87 -2.77
C LEU A 21 -12.04 8.52 -2.96
N ARG A 22 -13.11 8.25 -2.20
CA ARG A 22 -13.86 7.00 -2.30
C ARG A 22 -14.51 6.86 -3.68
N TYR A 23 -15.17 7.91 -4.17
CA TYR A 23 -15.79 7.93 -5.48
C TYR A 23 -14.74 7.64 -6.57
N TYR A 24 -13.59 8.30 -6.52
CA TYR A 24 -12.51 8.06 -7.47
C TYR A 24 -11.98 6.62 -7.40
N VAL A 25 -11.79 6.07 -6.20
CA VAL A 25 -11.36 4.68 -6.01
C VAL A 25 -12.39 3.70 -6.59
N GLU A 26 -13.69 3.91 -6.35
CA GLU A 26 -14.76 3.09 -6.90
C GLU A 26 -14.76 3.11 -8.43
N GLN A 27 -14.56 4.28 -9.06
CA GLN A 27 -14.43 4.38 -10.52
C GLN A 27 -13.21 3.62 -11.08
N VAL A 28 -12.08 3.65 -10.38
CA VAL A 28 -10.89 2.87 -10.77
C VAL A 28 -11.16 1.38 -10.63
N ILE A 29 -11.83 0.95 -9.56
CA ILE A 29 -12.22 -0.45 -9.35
C ILE A 29 -13.11 -0.92 -10.50
N ASP A 30 -14.15 -0.15 -10.84
CA ASP A 30 -15.09 -0.50 -11.90
C ASP A 30 -14.40 -0.57 -13.28
N SER A 31 -13.56 0.42 -13.60
CA SER A 31 -12.83 0.46 -14.88
C SER A 31 -11.72 -0.59 -15.00
N THR A 32 -11.29 -1.19 -13.89
CA THR A 32 -10.23 -2.21 -13.86
C THR A 32 -10.69 -3.53 -13.25
N ALA A 33 -11.99 -3.81 -13.27
CA ALA A 33 -12.59 -4.96 -12.59
C ALA A 33 -11.99 -6.32 -12.97
N GLU A 34 -11.52 -6.46 -14.21
CA GLU A 34 -10.89 -7.70 -14.71
C GLU A 34 -9.37 -7.74 -14.50
N ASN A 35 -8.76 -6.63 -14.04
CA ASN A 35 -7.32 -6.51 -13.89
C ASN A 35 -6.82 -7.11 -12.57
N ILE A 36 -5.55 -7.51 -12.58
CA ILE A 36 -4.81 -7.88 -11.38
C ILE A 36 -3.92 -6.69 -10.98
N SER A 37 -4.07 -6.16 -9.76
CA SER A 37 -3.20 -5.07 -9.28
C SER A 37 -1.72 -5.45 -9.35
N SER A 38 -0.84 -4.51 -9.71
CA SER A 38 0.62 -4.74 -9.80
C SER A 38 1.18 -5.39 -8.53
N MET A 39 0.81 -4.86 -7.35
CA MET A 39 1.25 -5.41 -6.07
C MET A 39 0.85 -6.89 -5.87
N LEU A 40 -0.35 -7.29 -6.29
CA LEU A 40 -0.76 -8.70 -6.25
C LEU A 40 0.04 -9.55 -7.26
N GLN A 41 0.39 -9.00 -8.42
CA GLN A 41 1.25 -9.69 -9.38
C GLN A 41 2.64 -9.92 -8.80
N ASP A 42 3.23 -8.94 -8.11
CA ASP A 42 4.53 -9.07 -7.45
C ASP A 42 4.50 -10.11 -6.33
N VAL A 43 3.46 -10.11 -5.49
CA VAL A 43 3.29 -11.13 -4.46
C VAL A 43 3.16 -12.53 -5.06
N ARG A 44 2.38 -12.70 -6.14
CA ARG A 44 2.26 -13.99 -6.84
C ARG A 44 3.57 -14.44 -7.49
N ALA A 45 4.39 -13.49 -7.93
CA ALA A 45 5.69 -13.74 -8.53
C ALA A 45 6.84 -13.78 -7.50
N MET A 46 6.56 -13.68 -6.20
CA MET A 46 7.55 -13.63 -5.12
C MET A 46 8.62 -12.53 -5.32
N ARG A 47 8.22 -11.37 -5.84
CA ARG A 47 9.07 -10.18 -6.00
C ARG A 47 8.80 -9.18 -4.89
N HIS A 48 9.75 -8.30 -4.60
CA HIS A 48 9.47 -7.14 -3.74
C HIS A 48 8.41 -6.24 -4.38
N THR A 49 7.51 -5.71 -3.55
CA THR A 49 6.45 -4.78 -3.95
C THR A 49 6.86 -3.32 -3.72
N GLU A 50 6.08 -2.39 -4.27
CA GLU A 50 6.26 -0.95 -4.05
C GLU A 50 5.58 -0.45 -2.75
N ILE A 51 5.16 -1.34 -1.84
CA ILE A 51 4.38 -0.98 -0.64
C ILE A 51 5.06 0.07 0.25
N ASP A 52 6.40 0.07 0.31
CA ASP A 52 7.20 1.03 1.06
C ASP A 52 7.08 2.47 0.53
N TYR A 53 6.83 2.62 -0.76
CA TYR A 53 6.67 3.92 -1.44
C TYR A 53 5.21 4.36 -1.52
N ILE A 54 4.25 3.44 -1.45
CA ILE A 54 2.82 3.74 -1.46
C ILE A 54 2.33 3.97 -0.02
N THR A 55 2.04 2.89 0.70
CA THR A 55 1.50 2.98 2.06
C THR A 55 2.59 3.38 3.05
N GLY A 56 3.83 2.92 2.85
CA GLY A 56 4.96 3.32 3.70
C GLY A 56 5.23 4.84 3.67
N TYR A 57 5.03 5.50 2.51
CA TYR A 57 5.09 6.96 2.43
C TYR A 57 3.95 7.62 3.21
N LEU A 58 2.71 7.14 3.03
CA LEU A 58 1.54 7.65 3.77
C LEU A 58 1.76 7.55 5.30
N LEU A 59 2.26 6.42 5.81
CA LEU A 59 2.56 6.24 7.23
C LEU A 59 3.62 7.23 7.74
N LYS A 60 4.66 7.50 6.94
CA LYS A 60 5.68 8.51 7.28
C LYS A 60 5.06 9.90 7.39
N ARG A 61 4.19 10.29 6.43
CA ARG A 61 3.52 11.60 6.47
C ARG A 61 2.53 11.70 7.63
N ALA A 62 1.73 10.67 7.87
CA ALA A 62 0.83 10.60 9.02
C ALA A 62 1.59 10.79 10.35
N ARG A 63 2.75 10.16 10.50
CA ARG A 63 3.60 10.31 11.69
C ARG A 63 4.12 11.73 11.88
N VAL A 64 4.54 12.41 10.80
CA VAL A 64 4.99 13.82 10.87
C VAL A 64 3.89 14.73 11.40
N HIS A 65 2.63 14.46 11.01
CA HIS A 65 1.46 15.26 11.42
C HIS A 65 0.77 14.75 12.70
N GLY A 66 1.28 13.68 13.33
CA GLY A 66 0.67 13.09 14.52
C GLY A 66 -0.71 12.46 14.27
N LEU A 67 -1.00 12.01 13.06
CA LEU A 67 -2.26 11.37 12.69
C LEU A 67 -2.24 9.85 12.91
N ALA A 68 -3.34 9.33 13.44
CA ALA A 68 -3.55 7.88 13.53
C ALA A 68 -4.12 7.35 12.21
N VAL A 69 -3.43 6.36 11.62
CA VAL A 69 -3.82 5.69 10.37
C VAL A 69 -3.81 4.16 10.53
N PRO A 70 -4.61 3.61 11.47
CA PRO A 70 -4.53 2.22 11.90
C PRO A 70 -4.80 1.21 10.77
N GLU A 71 -5.74 1.48 9.87
CA GLU A 71 -6.04 0.55 8.78
C GLU A 71 -4.91 0.50 7.75
N ASN A 72 -4.33 1.66 7.41
CA ASN A 72 -3.17 1.68 6.52
C ASN A 72 -1.95 1.00 7.14
N SER A 73 -1.71 1.17 8.45
CA SER A 73 -0.64 0.46 9.17
C SER A 73 -0.85 -1.05 9.13
N ARG A 74 -2.07 -1.51 9.41
CA ARG A 74 -2.43 -2.93 9.37
C ARG A 74 -2.21 -3.53 7.98
N LEU A 75 -2.63 -2.84 6.92
CA LEU A 75 -2.43 -3.30 5.54
C LEU A 75 -0.95 -3.35 5.15
N PHE A 76 -0.19 -2.31 5.52
CA PHE A 76 1.25 -2.27 5.29
C PHE A 76 1.95 -3.48 5.93
N GLU A 77 1.69 -3.74 7.21
CA GLU A 77 2.28 -4.88 7.92
C GLU A 77 1.88 -6.23 7.32
N MET A 78 0.60 -6.37 6.91
CA MET A 78 0.13 -7.59 6.25
C MET A 78 0.87 -7.88 4.94
N VAL A 79 1.14 -6.85 4.13
CA VAL A 79 1.90 -6.99 2.89
C VAL A 79 3.36 -7.31 3.21
N LYS A 80 4.03 -6.54 4.08
CA LYS A 80 5.43 -6.80 4.47
C LYS A 80 5.63 -8.22 5.02
N ARG A 81 4.66 -8.74 5.79
CA ARG A 81 4.69 -10.13 6.28
C ARG A 81 4.65 -11.13 5.13
N LYS A 82 3.78 -10.93 4.14
CA LYS A 82 3.76 -11.76 2.93
C LYS A 82 5.08 -11.69 2.18
N GLU A 83 5.70 -10.51 2.06
CA GLU A 83 7.02 -10.36 1.45
C GLU A 83 8.10 -11.18 2.15
N SER A 84 8.14 -11.07 3.47
CA SER A 84 9.09 -11.82 4.30
C SER A 84 8.91 -13.34 4.21
N GLU A 85 7.70 -13.85 4.00
CA GLU A 85 7.42 -15.29 3.88
C GLU A 85 8.09 -15.92 2.65
N TYR A 86 8.06 -15.25 1.48
CA TYR A 86 8.72 -15.78 0.29
C TYR A 86 10.20 -15.42 0.20
N GLU A 87 10.67 -14.31 0.77
CA GLU A 87 12.11 -14.03 0.90
C GLU A 87 12.83 -15.13 1.70
N ARG A 88 12.21 -15.58 2.80
CA ARG A 88 12.74 -16.71 3.60
C ARG A 88 12.74 -18.01 2.80
N SER A 89 11.70 -18.23 1.99
CA SER A 89 11.57 -19.41 1.14
C SER A 89 12.55 -19.41 -0.05
N GLY A 90 13.02 -18.24 -0.48
CA GLY A 90 13.99 -18.06 -1.57
C GLY A 90 15.46 -18.32 -1.21
N THR A 91 15.78 -18.68 0.05
CA THR A 91 17.16 -18.98 0.48
C THR A 91 17.66 -20.40 0.15
N GLY A 92 16.96 -21.11 -0.74
CA GLY A 92 17.42 -22.40 -1.31
C GLY A 92 18.40 -22.22 -2.47
N MET A 93 19.70 -22.20 -2.14
CA MET A 93 20.91 -22.25 -2.99
C MET A 93 21.48 -20.92 -3.55
N PRO A 94 22.80 -20.68 -3.38
CA PRO A 94 23.54 -19.66 -4.14
C PRO A 94 23.68 -20.10 -5.60
N ARG A 95 23.46 -19.18 -6.54
CA ARG A 95 23.80 -19.38 -7.96
C ARG A 95 25.33 -19.47 -8.11
N PRO A 96 25.89 -20.52 -8.73
CA PRO A 96 27.30 -20.51 -9.12
C PRO A 96 27.50 -19.53 -10.28
N TRP A 97 28.62 -18.81 -10.21
CA TRP A 97 29.16 -17.95 -11.26
C TRP A 97 29.65 -18.79 -12.45
#